data_AF-A0A936ZJE1-F1
#
_entry.id   AF-A0A936ZJE1-F1
#
_cell.length_a   1.000
_cell.length_b   1.000
_cell.length_c   1.000
_cell.angle_alpha   90.00
_cell.angle_beta   90.00
_cell.angle_gamma   90.00
#
_symmetry.space_group_name_H-M   'P 1'
#
loop_
_entity.id
_entity.type
_entity.pdbx_description
1 polymer ?
#
loop_
_entity_poly.entity_id
_entity_poly.type
_entity_poly.pdbx_seq_one_letter_code
_entity_poly.pdbx_strand_id
1 'polypeptide(L)' 'MRAVTPALRVVLADDHPVFLGGLQALIRTDPMFEVVATRPNGTAAL' A
#
# COMPACT_ATOMS: atom_id res chain seq x y z
N MET A 1 -9.78 -23.96 -12.75
CA MET A 1 -10.03 -23.06 -11.58
C MET A 1 -8.70 -22.45 -11.20
N ARG A 2 -8.55 -21.12 -11.26
CA ARG A 2 -7.30 -20.43 -10.89
C ARG A 2 -7.32 -20.27 -9.37
N ALA A 3 -6.26 -20.70 -8.68
CA ALA A 3 -6.16 -20.56 -7.23
C ALA A 3 -6.30 -19.07 -6.84
N VAL A 4 -7.16 -18.78 -5.87
CA VAL A 4 -7.27 -17.43 -5.28
C VAL A 4 -5.98 -17.19 -4.52
N THR A 5 -5.12 -16.33 -5.05
CA THR A 5 -3.94 -15.87 -4.32
C THR A 5 -4.41 -14.79 -3.33
N PRO A 6 -4.14 -14.94 -2.02
CA PRO A 6 -4.48 -13.89 -1.06
C PRO A 6 -3.76 -12.59 -1.39
N ALA A 7 -4.40 -11.46 -1.09
CA ALA A 7 -3.86 -10.13 -1.39
C ALA A 7 -2.51 -9.91 -0.68
N LEU A 8 -1.59 -9.23 -1.38
CA LEU A 8 -0.31 -8.81 -0.85
C LEU A 8 -0.52 -7.65 0.12
N ARG A 9 -0.12 -7.86 1.37
CA ARG A 9 -0.21 -6.86 2.43
C ARG A 9 0.99 -5.92 2.33
N VAL A 10 0.74 -4.63 2.11
CA VAL A 10 1.78 -3.63 1.83
C VAL A 10 1.72 -2.46 2.80
N VAL A 11 2.89 -1.96 3.18
CA VAL A 11 3.07 -0.69 3.90
C VAL A 11 3.56 0.34 2.89
N LEU A 12 2.95 1.51 2.87
CA LEU A 12 3.40 2.63 2.04
C LEU A 12 4.20 3.61 2.90
N ALA A 13 5.41 3.93 2.47
CA ALA A 13 6.30 4.86 3.16
C ALA A 13 6.78 5.94 2.19
N ASP A 14 6.39 7.19 2.45
CA ASP A 14 6.82 8.37 1.68
C ASP A 14 6.65 9.61 2.56
N ASP A 15 7.60 10.54 2.51
CA ASP A 15 7.57 11.80 3.27
C ASP A 15 6.77 12.91 2.57
N HIS A 16 6.33 12.69 1.32
CA HIS A 16 5.49 13.60 0.56
C HIS A 16 4.00 13.24 0.67
N PRO A 17 3.18 14.05 1.38
CA PRO A 17 1.77 13.73 1.62
C PRO A 17 0.93 13.57 0.35
N VAL A 18 1.22 14.37 -0.68
CA VAL A 18 0.49 14.34 -1.96
C VAL A 18 0.75 13.03 -2.70
N PHE A 19 2.01 12.59 -2.76
CA PHE A 19 2.37 11.35 -3.44
C PHE A 19 1.82 10.14 -2.70
N LEU A 20 1.94 10.11 -1.37
CA LEU A 20 1.42 9.04 -0.53
C LEU A 20 -0.09 8.86 -0.70
N GLY A 21 -0.85 9.97 -0.74
CA GLY A 21 -2.29 9.95 -0.99
C GLY A 21 -2.65 9.42 -2.37
N GLY A 22 -1.93 9.88 -3.42
CA GLY A 22 -2.14 9.42 -4.79
C GLY A 22 -1.82 7.93 -4.97
N LEU A 23 -0.68 7.47 -4.44
CA LEU A 23 -0.27 6.07 -4.49
C LEU A 23 -1.25 5.16 -3.75
N GLN A 24 -1.71 5.57 -2.56
CA GLN A 24 -2.70 4.81 -1.80
C GLN A 24 -4.02 4.69 -2.57
N ALA A 25 -4.49 5.77 -3.20
CA ALA A 25 -5.70 5.75 -4.02
C ALA A 25 -5.55 4.80 -5.22
N LEU A 26 -4.41 4.83 -5.90
CA LEU A 26 -4.11 3.95 -7.03
C LEU A 26 -4.08 2.47 -6.61
N ILE A 27 -3.31 2.13 -5.56
CA ILE A 27 -3.16 0.74 -5.10
C ILE A 27 -4.49 0.13 -4.67
N ARG A 28 -5.39 0.92 -4.04
CA ARG A 28 -6.73 0.46 -3.64
C ARG A 28 -7.63 0.04 -4.81
N THR A 29 -7.26 0.37 -6.05
CA THR A 29 -8.01 -0.07 -7.24
C THR A 29 -7.65 -1.49 -7.67
N ASP A 30 -6.53 -2.05 -7.18
CA ASP A 30 -6.05 -3.38 -7.54
C ASP A 30 -6.30 -4.37 -6.39
N PRO A 31 -7.17 -5.38 -6.56
CA PRO A 31 -7.47 -6.39 -5.54
C PRO A 31 -6.30 -7.31 -5.21
N MET A 32 -5.19 -7.23 -5.95
CA MET A 32 -3.95 -7.91 -5.60
C MET A 32 -3.31 -7.35 -4.32
N PHE A 33 -3.66 -6.13 -3.89
CA PHE A 33 -3.01 -5.46 -2.76
C PHE A 33 -3.96 -5.07 -1.64
N GLU A 34 -3.46 -5.15 -0.41
CA GLU A 34 -4.09 -4.62 0.79
C GLU A 34 -3.12 -3.64 1.47
N VAL A 35 -3.46 -2.35 1.50
CA VAL A 35 -2.67 -1.34 2.22
C VAL A 35 -2.96 -1.44 3.71
N VAL A 36 -2.03 -2.00 4.48
CA VAL A 36 -2.19 -2.21 5.93
C VAL A 36 -1.74 -1.01 6.76
N ALA A 37 -0.89 -0.14 6.20
CA ALA A 37 -0.41 1.06 6.86
C ALA A 37 0.17 2.07 5.86
N THR A 38 0.14 3.35 6.26
CA THR A 38 0.92 4.42 5.64
C THR A 38 1.83 5.06 6.69
N ARG A 39 3.03 5.47 6.28
CA ARG A 39 4.06 6.02 7.17
C ARG A 39 4.80 7.17 6.49
N PRO A 40 5.17 8.23 7.23
CA PRO A 40 5.84 9.40 6.65
C PRO A 40 7.36 9.20 6.47
N ASN A 41 7.92 8.06 6.90
CA ASN A 41 9.34 7.75 6.76
C ASN A 41 9.58 6.24 6.90
N GLY A 42 10.77 5.78 6.48
CA GLY A 42 11.15 4.37 6.53
C GLY A 42 11.28 3.80 7.95
N THR A 43 11.72 4.60 8.93
CA THR A 43 11.86 4.15 10.33
C THR A 43 10.52 3.82 10.97
N ALA A 44 9.47 4.56 10.61
CA ALA A 44 8.11 4.32 11.08
C ALA A 44 7.42 3.17 10.31
N ALA A 45 8.01 2.68 9.21
CA ALA A 45 7.49 1.62 8.34
C ALA A 45 7.96 0.21 8.70
N LEU A 46 8.83 0.07 9.70
CA LEU A 46 9.26 -1.20 10.29
C LEU A 46 8.20 -1.79 11.24
#